data_AF-A0A7J8NKB2-F1
#
_entry.id   AF-A0A7J8NKB2-F1
#
_cell.length_a   1.000
_cell.length_b   1.000
_cell.length_c   1.000
_cell.angle_alpha   90.00
_cell.angle_beta   90.00
_cell.angle_gamma   90.00
#
_symmetry.space_group_name_H-M   'P 1'
#
loop_
_entity.id
_entity.type
_entity.pdbx_description
1 polymer ?
#
loop_
_entity_poly.entity_id
_entity_poly.type
_entity_poly.pdbx_seq_one_letter_code
_entity_poly.pdbx_strand_id
1 'polypeptide(L)'
;MIRLAQAYLLEAKWTHQNYKPTFEEFRDNALPTSGYGMLAITAFVGMGDVITPETFAWATNDPKIIKASTIICRFMDDIAEHKFKHRREDDCSAIECYMEQYGVTAQEAYDEFNKHIESSWKDVNEEEGDGYTHVGKAAKGGITSLLIDPIPL
;
A
#
# COMPACT_ATOMS: atom_id res chain seq x y z
N MET A 1 -3.07 -7.34 -12.95
CA MET A 1 -3.95 -8.34 -12.29
C MET A 1 -3.29 -9.69 -12.03
N ILE A 2 -2.48 -10.25 -12.96
CA ILE A 2 -1.83 -11.57 -12.76
C ILE A 2 -0.99 -11.62 -11.47
N ARG A 3 -0.12 -10.62 -11.24
CA ARG A 3 0.74 -10.53 -10.03
C ARG A 3 -0.06 -10.53 -8.73
N LEU A 4 -1.18 -9.79 -8.68
CA LEU A 4 -2.08 -9.73 -7.52
C LEU A 4 -2.71 -11.11 -7.24
N ALA A 5 -3.25 -11.76 -8.27
CA ALA A 5 -3.86 -13.08 -8.13
C ALA A 5 -2.84 -14.15 -7.69
N GLN A 6 -1.62 -14.09 -8.21
CA GLN A 6 -0.51 -14.98 -7.80
C GLN A 6 -0.13 -14.76 -6.33
N ALA A 7 -0.12 -13.51 -5.87
CA ALA A 7 0.22 -13.17 -4.49
C ALA A 7 -0.87 -13.63 -3.51
N TYR A 8 -2.15 -13.46 -3.83
CA TYR A 8 -3.24 -14.04 -3.03
C TYR A 8 -3.22 -15.57 -3.04
N LEU A 9 -2.88 -16.20 -4.17
CA LEU A 9 -2.72 -17.64 -4.23
C LEU A 9 -1.56 -18.12 -3.34
N LEU A 10 -0.49 -17.33 -3.21
CA LEU A 10 0.60 -17.63 -2.30
C LEU A 10 0.16 -17.57 -0.84
N GLU A 11 -0.57 -16.51 -0.44
CA GLU A 11 -1.15 -16.43 0.92
C GLU A 11 -2.06 -17.61 1.20
N ALA A 12 -2.95 -17.95 0.25
CA ALA A 12 -3.85 -19.11 0.39
C ALA A 12 -3.08 -20.43 0.55
N LYS A 13 -1.93 -20.59 -0.11
CA LYS A 13 -1.05 -21.76 0.07
C LYS A 13 -0.41 -21.77 1.45
N TRP A 14 0.09 -20.63 1.92
CA TRP A 14 0.66 -20.51 3.26
C TRP A 14 -0.36 -20.89 4.33
N THR A 15 -1.57 -20.33 4.26
CA THR A 15 -2.68 -20.69 5.16
C THR A 15 -3.02 -22.17 5.08
N HIS A 16 -3.20 -22.73 3.87
CA HIS A 16 -3.54 -24.14 3.71
C HIS A 16 -2.47 -25.10 4.27
N GLN A 17 -1.21 -24.72 4.20
CA GLN A 17 -0.08 -25.51 4.66
C GLN A 17 0.30 -25.24 6.13
N ASN A 18 -0.38 -24.31 6.81
CA ASN A 18 0.05 -23.76 8.11
C ASN A 18 1.52 -23.29 8.08
N TYR A 19 1.98 -22.78 6.93
CA TYR A 19 3.31 -22.23 6.79
C TYR A 19 3.32 -20.81 7.36
N LYS A 20 4.25 -20.54 8.28
CA LYS A 20 4.49 -19.20 8.80
C LYS A 20 5.63 -18.56 8.00
N PRO A 21 5.34 -17.57 7.13
CA PRO A 21 6.40 -16.87 6.39
C PRO A 21 7.26 -16.04 7.32
N THR A 22 8.50 -15.77 6.92
CA THR A 22 9.28 -14.71 7.57
C THR A 22 8.66 -13.34 7.26
N PHE A 23 8.98 -12.33 8.06
CA PHE A 23 8.56 -10.96 7.79
C PHE A 23 9.00 -10.49 6.40
N GLU A 24 10.19 -10.86 5.94
CA GLU A 24 10.68 -10.53 4.61
C GLU A 24 9.86 -11.21 3.50
N GLU A 25 9.58 -12.51 3.64
CA GLU A 25 8.70 -13.24 2.71
C GLU A 25 7.29 -12.64 2.69
N PHE A 26 6.73 -12.37 3.88
CA PHE A 26 5.45 -11.73 4.03
C PHE A 26 5.45 -10.37 3.34
N ARG A 27 6.40 -9.49 3.66
CA ARG A 27 6.51 -8.13 3.11
C ARG A 27 6.55 -8.15 1.59
N ASP A 28 7.37 -9.01 1.01
CA ASP A 28 7.55 -9.07 -0.45
C ASP A 28 6.26 -9.51 -1.16
N ASN A 29 5.44 -10.36 -0.53
CA ASN A 29 4.13 -10.74 -1.03
C ASN A 29 2.99 -9.76 -0.68
N ALA A 30 3.11 -9.09 0.47
CA ALA A 30 2.11 -8.16 1.01
C ALA A 30 1.97 -6.89 0.17
N LEU A 31 3.05 -6.44 -0.49
CA LEU A 31 2.99 -5.29 -1.38
C LEU A 31 2.02 -5.52 -2.55
N PRO A 32 2.14 -6.62 -3.33
CA PRO A 32 1.09 -6.99 -4.29
C PRO A 32 -0.31 -7.13 -3.68
N THR A 33 -0.47 -7.84 -2.54
CA THR A 33 -1.81 -8.14 -1.98
C THR A 33 -2.52 -6.95 -1.34
N SER A 34 -1.82 -5.84 -1.12
CA SER A 34 -2.46 -4.55 -0.81
C SER A 34 -3.43 -4.07 -1.91
N GLY A 35 -3.25 -4.52 -3.16
CA GLY A 35 -4.05 -4.10 -4.30
C GLY A 35 -3.82 -2.66 -4.75
N TYR A 36 -3.03 -1.86 -4.02
CA TYR A 36 -2.90 -0.42 -4.27
C TYR A 36 -2.26 -0.11 -5.62
N GLY A 37 -1.16 -0.77 -5.98
CA GLY A 37 -0.52 -0.57 -7.28
C GLY A 37 -1.47 -0.89 -8.45
N MET A 38 -2.30 -1.93 -8.31
CA MET A 38 -3.33 -2.27 -9.31
C MET A 38 -4.41 -1.18 -9.38
N LEU A 39 -4.88 -0.71 -8.23
CA LEU A 39 -5.86 0.38 -8.13
C LEU A 39 -5.34 1.66 -8.79
N ALA A 40 -4.11 2.07 -8.48
CA ALA A 40 -3.47 3.25 -9.03
C ALA A 40 -3.37 3.19 -10.57
N ILE A 41 -2.89 2.06 -11.12
CA ILE A 41 -2.80 1.87 -12.58
C ILE A 41 -4.19 1.85 -13.22
N THR A 42 -5.17 1.21 -12.59
CA THR A 42 -6.54 1.11 -13.12
C THR A 42 -7.24 2.46 -13.15
N ALA A 43 -6.93 3.36 -12.21
CA ALA A 43 -7.48 4.71 -12.17
C ALA A 43 -7.19 5.52 -13.45
N PHE A 44 -6.08 5.23 -14.15
CA PHE A 44 -5.75 5.90 -15.42
C PHE A 44 -6.72 5.58 -16.56
N VAL A 45 -7.43 4.44 -16.52
CA VAL A 45 -8.37 4.05 -17.59
C VAL A 45 -9.48 5.08 -17.78
N GLY A 46 -9.88 5.80 -16.73
CA GLY A 46 -10.95 6.80 -16.77
C GLY A 46 -10.50 8.22 -17.14
N MET A 47 -9.22 8.47 -17.39
CA MET A 47 -8.68 9.84 -17.51
C MET A 47 -8.64 10.39 -18.95
N GLY A 48 -9.22 9.67 -19.92
CA GLY A 48 -9.39 10.14 -21.30
C GLY A 48 -8.06 10.40 -22.02
N ASP A 49 -8.03 11.45 -22.85
CA ASP A 49 -6.92 11.74 -23.77
C ASP A 49 -5.60 12.16 -23.08
N VAL A 50 -5.60 12.35 -21.76
CA VAL A 50 -4.38 12.70 -20.99
C VAL A 50 -3.46 11.48 -20.82
N ILE A 51 -4.00 10.26 -20.90
CA ILE A 51 -3.25 9.02 -20.68
C ILE A 51 -2.85 8.40 -22.01
N THR A 52 -1.58 8.03 -22.12
CA THR A 52 -1.03 7.37 -23.30
C THR A 52 -0.60 5.93 -23.00
N PRO A 53 -0.33 5.10 -24.02
CA PRO A 53 0.28 3.79 -23.81
C PRO A 53 1.59 3.84 -23.00
N GLU A 54 2.38 4.91 -23.16
CA GLU A 54 3.61 5.15 -22.41
C GLU A 54 3.33 5.37 -20.92
N THR A 55 2.22 6.01 -20.55
CA THR A 55 1.80 6.13 -19.15
C THR A 55 1.58 4.76 -18.51
N PHE A 56 0.90 3.84 -19.21
CA PHE A 56 0.72 2.48 -18.71
C PHE A 56 2.04 1.69 -18.66
N ALA A 57 2.92 1.86 -19.65
CA ALA A 57 4.23 1.23 -19.66
C ALA A 57 5.10 1.71 -18.47
N TRP A 58 5.08 3.00 -18.18
CA TRP A 58 5.72 3.58 -16.99
C TRP A 58 5.10 3.03 -15.71
N ALA A 59 3.76 3.09 -15.58
CA ALA A 59 3.06 2.73 -14.36
C ALA A 59 3.15 1.24 -14.01
N THR A 60 3.23 0.38 -15.02
CA THR A 60 3.39 -1.08 -14.85
C THR A 60 4.82 -1.50 -14.56
N ASN A 61 5.79 -0.60 -14.69
CA ASN A 61 7.21 -0.86 -14.42
C ASN A 61 7.64 -0.43 -13.00
N ASP A 62 6.72 -0.54 -12.04
CA ASP A 62 6.92 -0.25 -10.62
C ASP A 62 7.65 1.08 -10.34
N PRO A 63 7.13 2.22 -10.83
CA PRO A 63 7.76 3.52 -10.59
C PRO A 63 7.79 3.83 -9.09
N LYS A 64 8.79 4.61 -8.67
CA LYS A 64 9.12 4.82 -7.26
C LYS A 64 7.92 5.34 -6.47
N ILE A 65 7.15 6.29 -6.99
CA ILE A 65 5.91 6.75 -6.36
C ILE A 65 4.84 5.66 -6.15
N ILE A 66 4.59 4.79 -7.14
CA ILE A 66 3.59 3.71 -7.00
C ILE A 66 4.07 2.69 -5.96
N LYS A 67 5.36 2.36 -5.98
CA LYS A 67 5.96 1.46 -4.99
C LYS A 67 5.88 2.04 -3.58
N ALA A 68 6.24 3.31 -3.39
CA ALA A 68 6.17 4.01 -2.12
C ALA A 68 4.72 4.09 -1.60
N SER A 69 3.78 4.46 -2.47
CA SER A 69 2.35 4.51 -2.12
C SER A 69 1.79 3.14 -1.73
N THR A 70 2.26 2.07 -2.38
CA THR A 70 1.91 0.68 -2.04
C THR A 70 2.43 0.29 -0.65
N ILE A 71 3.66 0.67 -0.30
CA ILE A 71 4.23 0.45 1.04
C ILE A 71 3.42 1.19 2.11
N ILE A 72 3.11 2.47 1.87
CA ILE A 72 2.29 3.28 2.79
C ILE A 72 0.94 2.61 3.00
N CYS A 73 0.24 2.28 1.92
CA CYS A 73 -1.06 1.63 1.98
C CYS A 73 -0.98 0.31 2.75
N ARG A 74 0.02 -0.53 2.46
CA ARG A 74 0.11 -1.83 3.11
C ARG A 74 0.37 -1.70 4.61
N PHE A 75 1.40 -0.97 5.00
CA PHE A 75 1.83 -0.91 6.40
C PHE A 75 0.85 -0.13 7.28
N MET A 76 0.18 0.90 6.75
CA MET A 76 -0.88 1.58 7.49
C MET A 76 -2.06 0.65 7.76
N ASP A 77 -2.45 -0.16 6.77
CA ASP A 77 -3.53 -1.14 6.92
C ASP A 77 -3.15 -2.22 7.96
N ASP A 78 -1.94 -2.79 7.89
CA ASP A 78 -1.47 -3.81 8.84
C ASP A 78 -1.43 -3.28 10.29
N ILE A 79 -0.99 -2.03 10.49
CA ILE A 79 -1.03 -1.37 11.82
C ILE A 79 -2.47 -1.19 12.29
N ALA A 80 -3.35 -0.68 11.43
CA ALA A 80 -4.74 -0.42 11.79
C ALA A 80 -5.47 -1.72 12.12
N GLU A 81 -5.29 -2.73 11.29
CA GLU A 81 -5.89 -4.04 11.44
C GLU A 81 -5.51 -4.72 12.76
N HIS A 82 -4.23 -4.69 13.13
CA HIS A 82 -3.76 -5.21 14.41
C HIS A 82 -4.29 -4.38 15.61
N LYS A 83 -4.32 -3.04 15.51
CA LYS A 83 -4.84 -2.17 16.58
C LYS A 83 -6.35 -2.35 16.83
N PHE A 84 -7.13 -2.50 15.75
CA PHE A 84 -8.59 -2.61 15.81
C PHE A 84 -9.09 -4.05 15.76
N LYS A 85 -8.19 -5.05 15.86
CA LYS A 85 -8.48 -6.49 15.88
C LYS A 85 -9.46 -6.92 14.79
N HIS A 86 -9.21 -6.50 13.55
CA HIS A 86 -10.12 -6.76 12.44
C HIS A 86 -9.97 -8.17 11.82
N ARG A 87 -8.95 -8.95 12.21
CA ARG A 87 -8.76 -10.33 11.74
C ARG A 87 -9.53 -11.37 12.55
N ARG A 88 -9.82 -12.49 11.87
CA ARG A 88 -10.25 -13.74 12.51
C ARG A 88 -9.06 -14.33 13.27
N GLU A 89 -9.33 -15.09 14.34
CA GLU A 89 -8.31 -15.67 15.24
C GLU A 89 -7.23 -16.51 14.52
N ASP A 90 -7.46 -16.95 13.29
CA ASP A 90 -6.57 -17.84 12.53
C ASP A 90 -5.67 -17.15 11.48
N ASP A 91 -5.77 -15.83 11.27
CA ASP A 91 -4.95 -15.12 10.29
C ASP A 91 -3.74 -14.42 10.95
N CYS A 92 -2.50 -14.77 10.58
CA CYS A 92 -1.31 -14.02 11.03
C CYS A 92 -1.32 -12.61 10.44
N SER A 93 -1.34 -11.58 11.30
CA SER A 93 -1.09 -10.20 10.87
C SER A 93 0.41 -9.97 10.65
N ALA A 94 0.77 -9.01 9.78
CA ALA A 94 2.16 -8.63 9.55
C ALA A 94 2.89 -8.26 10.85
N ILE A 95 2.17 -7.59 11.75
CA ILE A 95 2.67 -7.13 13.05
C ILE A 95 2.96 -8.33 13.97
N GLU A 96 2.05 -9.31 14.05
CA GLU A 96 2.27 -10.52 14.85
C GLU A 96 3.44 -11.35 14.30
N CYS A 97 3.48 -11.55 12.98
CA CYS A 97 4.57 -12.24 12.31
C CYS A 97 5.93 -11.53 12.58
N TYR A 98 5.96 -10.19 12.59
CA TYR A 98 7.16 -9.42 12.97
C TYR A 98 7.52 -9.59 14.47
N MET A 99 6.54 -9.49 15.36
CA MET A 99 6.75 -9.66 16.80
C MET A 99 7.27 -11.05 17.15
N GLU A 100 6.68 -12.10 16.57
CA GLU A 100 7.11 -13.49 16.76
C GLU A 100 8.54 -13.70 16.25
N GLN A 101 8.87 -13.18 15.07
CA GLN A 101 10.19 -13.38 14.45
C GLN A 101 11.32 -12.69 15.21
N TYR A 102 11.11 -11.45 15.65
CA TYR A 102 12.17 -10.65 16.29
C TYR A 102 12.07 -10.58 17.81
N GLY A 103 11.04 -11.18 18.42
CA GLY A 103 10.84 -11.18 19.87
C GLY A 103 10.57 -9.78 20.44
N VAL A 104 9.93 -8.91 19.67
CA VAL A 104 9.67 -7.50 20.02
C VAL A 104 8.23 -7.27 20.47
N THR A 105 8.01 -6.14 21.12
CA THR A 105 6.67 -5.67 21.48
C THR A 105 5.91 -5.13 20.26
N ALA A 106 4.59 -5.06 20.35
CA ALA A 106 3.76 -4.44 19.32
C ALA A 106 4.15 -2.98 19.06
N GLN A 107 4.55 -2.24 20.09
CA GLN A 107 4.96 -0.84 19.94
C GLN A 107 6.26 -0.73 19.12
N GLU A 108 7.25 -1.58 19.40
CA GLU A 108 8.50 -1.61 18.61
C GLU A 108 8.23 -2.00 17.15
N ALA A 109 7.31 -2.94 16.91
CA ALA A 109 6.87 -3.28 15.55
C ALA A 109 6.19 -2.10 14.84
N TYR A 110 5.29 -1.38 15.54
CA TYR A 110 4.67 -0.17 14.99
C TYR A 110 5.70 0.91 14.67
N ASP A 111 6.68 1.12 15.54
CA ASP A 111 7.72 2.12 15.33
C ASP A 111 8.55 1.78 14.07
N GLU A 112 8.87 0.51 13.83
CA GLU A 112 9.57 0.10 12.62
C GLU A 112 8.72 0.29 11.35
N PHE A 113 7.46 -0.11 11.37
CA PHE A 113 6.56 0.09 10.24
C PHE A 113 6.35 1.59 9.95
N ASN A 114 6.25 2.43 11.00
CA ASN A 114 6.14 3.87 10.84
C ASN A 114 7.40 4.49 10.20
N LYS A 115 8.61 4.01 10.52
CA LYS A 115 9.83 4.46 9.82
C LYS A 115 9.76 4.19 8.32
N HIS A 116 9.28 3.01 7.93
CA HIS A 116 9.07 2.67 6.52
C HIS A 116 8.01 3.55 5.85
N ILE A 117 6.92 3.85 6.55
CA ILE A 117 5.86 4.76 6.09
C ILE A 117 6.42 6.17 5.90
N GLU A 118 7.14 6.71 6.88
CA GLU A 118 7.77 8.04 6.80
C GLU A 118 8.78 8.14 5.66
N SER A 119 9.62 7.12 5.48
CA SER A 119 10.56 7.05 4.36
C SER A 119 9.83 7.02 3.02
N SER A 120 8.74 6.24 2.92
CA SER A 120 7.96 6.15 1.69
C SER A 120 7.22 7.45 1.39
N TRP A 121 6.77 8.19 2.41
CA TRP A 121 6.21 9.52 2.22
C TRP A 121 7.23 10.52 1.68
N LYS A 122 8.50 10.42 2.07
CA LYS A 122 9.56 11.20 1.43
C LYS A 122 9.69 10.83 -0.03
N ASP A 123 9.69 9.55 -0.36
CA ASP A 123 9.76 9.10 -1.76
C ASP A 123 8.58 9.60 -2.62
N VAL A 124 7.37 9.72 -2.06
CA VAL A 124 6.21 10.32 -2.74
C VAL A 124 6.35 11.83 -2.92
N ASN A 125 6.95 12.53 -1.94
CA ASN A 125 7.06 13.99 -1.95
C ASN A 125 8.35 14.51 -2.63
N GLU A 126 9.40 13.70 -2.70
CA GLU A 126 10.72 14.01 -3.27
C GLU A 126 10.86 13.53 -4.72
N GLU A 127 9.78 13.11 -5.39
CA GLU A 127 9.80 13.01 -6.86
C GLU A 127 9.86 14.42 -7.48
N GLU A 128 11.02 15.07 -7.37
CA GLU A 128 11.40 16.18 -8.22
C GLU A 128 11.71 15.63 -9.62
N GLY A 129 10.78 15.84 -10.56
CA GLY A 129 11.11 15.83 -11.99
C GLY A 129 10.26 15.00 -12.94
N ASP A 130 9.15 14.38 -12.51
CA ASP A 130 8.30 13.62 -13.46
C ASP A 130 7.18 14.46 -14.12
N GLY A 131 6.93 15.68 -13.62
CA GLY A 131 5.91 16.59 -14.15
C GLY A 131 4.46 16.20 -13.83
N TYR A 132 4.21 15.09 -13.12
CA TYR A 132 2.88 14.57 -12.81
C TYR A 132 2.54 14.57 -11.30
N THR A 133 3.52 14.76 -10.43
CA THR A 133 3.40 14.45 -8.98
C THR A 133 3.40 15.65 -8.03
N HIS A 134 3.08 16.86 -8.51
CA HIS A 134 2.85 17.98 -7.59
C HIS A 134 1.46 17.88 -6.95
N VAL A 135 1.33 17.15 -5.83
CA VAL A 135 0.13 17.20 -4.97
C VAL A 135 0.14 18.53 -4.21
N GLY A 136 -0.12 19.62 -4.94
CA GLY A 136 -0.17 20.97 -4.39
C GLY A 136 -1.31 21.14 -3.38
N LYS A 137 -1.34 22.31 -2.70
CA LYS A 137 -2.43 22.73 -1.79
C LYS A 137 -3.84 22.47 -2.37
N ALA A 138 -3.97 22.44 -3.69
CA ALA A 138 -5.19 22.11 -4.42
C ALA A 138 -5.78 20.73 -4.08
N ALA A 139 -4.98 19.66 -3.92
CA ALA A 139 -5.52 18.33 -3.63
C ALA A 139 -6.09 18.22 -2.20
N LYS A 140 -5.42 18.84 -1.22
CA LYS A 140 -5.93 18.97 0.16
C LYS A 140 -7.22 19.80 0.22
N GLY A 141 -7.30 20.89 -0.54
CA GLY A 141 -8.53 21.69 -0.65
C GLY A 141 -9.65 20.96 -1.38
N GLY A 142 -9.31 20.20 -2.42
CA GLY A 142 -10.26 19.44 -3.24
C GLY A 142 -10.95 18.33 -2.46
N ILE A 143 -10.21 17.54 -1.66
CA ILE A 143 -10.80 16.45 -0.86
C ILE A 143 -11.83 16.97 0.14
N THR A 144 -11.53 18.07 0.84
CA THR A 144 -12.46 18.71 1.78
C THR A 144 -13.71 19.22 1.06
N SER A 145 -13.53 19.92 -0.06
CA SER A 145 -14.65 20.50 -0.81
C SER A 145 -15.53 19.45 -1.49
N LEU A 146 -14.97 18.29 -1.89
CA LEU A 146 -15.72 17.25 -2.62
C LEU A 146 -16.43 16.25 -1.69
N LEU A 147 -15.84 15.94 -0.53
CA LEU A 147 -16.28 14.82 0.32
C LEU A 147 -16.83 15.25 1.68
N ILE A 148 -16.59 16.49 2.11
CA ILE A 148 -16.97 16.97 3.44
C ILE A 148 -18.00 18.09 3.34
N ASP A 149 -17.79 19.04 2.44
CA ASP A 149 -18.69 20.19 2.32
C ASP A 149 -19.91 19.85 1.45
N PRO A 150 -21.14 20.02 1.95
CA PRO A 150 -22.34 19.81 1.14
C PRO A 150 -22.43 20.89 0.05
N ILE A 151 -22.80 20.48 -1.17
CA ILE A 151 -23.05 21.41 -2.28
C ILE A 151 -24.24 22.30 -1.90
N PRO A 152 -24.10 23.63 -1.90
CA PRO A 152 -25.22 24.53 -1.69
C PRO A 152 -26.26 24.33 -2.80
N LEU A 153 -27.51 24.08 -2.41
CA LEU A 153 -28.67 24.03 -3.32
C LEU A 153 -29.07 25.43 -3.78
#